data_AF-R7SCN1-F1
#
_entry.id   AF-R7SCN1-F1
#
_cell.length_a   1.000
_cell.length_b   1.000
_cell.length_c   1.000
_cell.angle_alpha   90.00
_cell.angle_beta   90.00
_cell.angle_gamma   90.00
#
_symmetry.space_group_name_H-M   'P 1'
#
loop_
_entity.id
_entity.type
_entity.pdbx_description
1 polymer ?
#
loop_
_entity_poly.entity_id
_entity_poly.type
_entity_poly.pdbx_seq_one_letter_code
_entity_poly.pdbx_strand_id
1 'polypeptide(L)'
;MIKSKLRLNPFLARQDFARILALENTLQQLQQTVRQYEDRLINPRQILVVDAELDIDDMRKRIKTLEDAIKRQKSNLGVDGRRKLSNLEGNLFLLTRLKALAVKTRLRDKLRQRKFELTKLERAYRQSVNERRLNEHANQSVKRREPGISVLVHKYNTLCHELELLKRRGHAPQNAILPHHINKEGIFDLDVDDNIWEDVGLHEDIPHPPDWLANNSVRDGIRHLLARDRCKEELHRLSIE
;
A
#
# COMPACT_ATOMS: atom_id res chain seq x y z
N MET A 1 21.86 -34.85 11.81
CA MET A 1 21.13 -34.05 12.82
C MET A 1 20.81 -32.68 12.24
N ILE A 2 19.62 -32.56 11.64
CA ILE A 2 19.20 -31.43 10.80
C ILE A 2 18.73 -30.29 11.71
N LYS A 3 19.52 -29.22 11.85
CA LYS A 3 19.06 -27.98 12.49
C LYS A 3 18.30 -27.15 11.47
N SER A 4 16.98 -27.29 11.48
CA SER A 4 16.03 -26.43 10.77
C SER A 4 16.10 -25.00 11.32
N LYS A 5 16.94 -24.16 10.70
CA LYS A 5 16.78 -22.71 10.78
C LYS A 5 15.48 -22.37 10.04
N LEU A 6 14.34 -22.39 10.74
CA LEU A 6 13.15 -21.65 10.32
C LEU A 6 13.49 -20.16 10.38
N ARG A 7 14.21 -19.68 9.36
CA ARG A 7 14.22 -18.25 9.03
C ARG A 7 12.78 -17.92 8.72
N LEU A 8 12.12 -17.18 9.62
CA LEU A 8 10.84 -16.52 9.32
C LEU A 8 10.96 -15.88 7.94
N ASN A 9 10.19 -16.42 6.98
CA ASN A 9 10.23 -15.98 5.61
C ASN A 9 9.83 -14.49 5.61
N PRO A 10 10.71 -13.53 5.23
CA PRO A 10 10.43 -12.09 5.35
C PRO A 10 9.14 -11.70 4.64
N PHE A 11 8.80 -12.45 3.61
CA PHE A 11 7.56 -12.33 2.85
C PHE A 11 6.30 -12.65 3.67
N LEU A 12 6.29 -13.73 4.45
CA LEU A 12 5.15 -14.07 5.31
C LEU A 12 4.95 -13.03 6.42
N ALA A 13 6.04 -12.58 7.05
CA ALA A 13 5.96 -11.54 8.07
C ALA A 13 5.37 -10.24 7.49
N ARG A 14 5.80 -9.81 6.29
CA ARG A 14 5.23 -8.66 5.59
C ARG A 14 3.74 -8.85 5.28
N GLN A 15 3.32 -10.05 4.87
CA GLN A 15 1.93 -10.35 4.57
C GLN A 15 1.05 -10.31 5.83
N ASP A 16 1.54 -10.85 6.94
CA ASP A 16 0.83 -10.81 8.22
C ASP A 16 0.72 -9.38 8.78
N PHE A 17 1.78 -8.57 8.64
CA PHE A 17 1.72 -7.14 8.98
C PHE A 17 0.79 -6.35 8.07
N ALA A 18 0.82 -6.60 6.77
CA ALA A 18 -0.10 -5.98 5.82
C ALA A 18 -1.57 -6.34 6.14
N ARG A 19 -1.84 -7.55 6.64
CA ARG A 19 -3.16 -7.95 7.13
C ARG A 19 -3.53 -7.25 8.44
N ILE A 20 -2.64 -7.20 9.42
CA ILE A 20 -2.88 -6.50 10.70
C ILE A 20 -3.20 -5.03 10.44
N LEU A 21 -2.42 -4.35 9.61
CA LEU A 21 -2.63 -2.94 9.30
C LEU A 21 -3.92 -2.71 8.48
N ALA A 22 -4.44 -3.74 7.80
CA ALA A 22 -5.70 -3.64 7.06
C ALA A 22 -6.85 -3.65 8.06
N LEU A 23 -6.77 -4.57 9.03
CA LEU A 23 -7.72 -4.67 10.14
C LEU A 23 -7.69 -3.40 11.01
N GLU A 24 -6.51 -2.86 11.32
CA GLU A 24 -6.37 -1.60 12.06
C GLU A 24 -6.97 -0.41 11.31
N ASN A 25 -6.79 -0.33 9.98
CA ASN A 25 -7.42 0.71 9.18
C ASN A 25 -8.95 0.58 9.16
N THR A 26 -9.48 -0.63 9.02
CA THR A 26 -10.94 -0.85 9.06
C THR A 26 -11.51 -0.52 10.43
N LEU A 27 -10.77 -0.81 11.51
CA LEU A 27 -11.15 -0.45 12.86
C LEU A 27 -11.16 1.08 13.03
N GLN A 28 -10.12 1.79 12.58
CA GLN A 28 -10.07 3.26 12.61
C GLN A 28 -11.22 3.89 11.82
N GLN A 29 -11.55 3.35 10.65
CA GLN A 29 -12.68 3.82 9.84
C GLN A 29 -14.01 3.63 10.57
N LEU A 30 -14.24 2.45 11.16
CA LEU A 30 -15.46 2.19 11.92
C LEU A 30 -15.57 3.06 13.18
N GLN A 31 -14.46 3.31 13.87
CA GLN A 31 -14.42 4.23 15.00
C GLN A 31 -14.74 5.67 14.58
N GLN A 32 -14.22 6.12 13.43
CA GLN A 32 -14.54 7.44 12.90
C GLN A 32 -16.00 7.55 12.48
N THR A 33 -16.57 6.52 11.87
CA THR A 33 -18.00 6.52 11.53
C THR A 33 -18.87 6.56 12.78
N VAL A 34 -18.56 5.76 13.81
CA VAL A 34 -19.30 5.79 15.08
C VAL A 34 -19.25 7.18 15.71
N ARG A 35 -18.07 7.83 15.76
CA ARG A 35 -17.96 9.22 16.24
C ARG A 35 -18.81 10.19 15.42
N GLN A 36 -18.82 10.06 14.10
CA GLN A 36 -19.68 10.89 13.25
C GLN A 36 -21.18 10.66 13.49
N TYR A 37 -21.59 9.43 13.80
CA TYR A 37 -22.97 9.13 14.19
C TYR A 37 -23.30 9.65 15.59
N GLU A 38 -22.38 9.52 16.55
CA GLU A 38 -22.51 10.09 17.90
C GLU A 38 -22.63 11.63 17.84
N ASP A 39 -21.80 12.31 17.05
CA ASP A 39 -21.85 13.77 16.82
C ASP A 39 -23.16 14.22 16.14
N ARG A 40 -23.72 13.38 15.26
CA ARG A 40 -25.02 13.63 14.61
C ARG A 40 -26.20 13.43 15.57
N LEU A 41 -26.08 12.52 16.53
CA LEU A 41 -27.09 12.31 17.58
C LEU A 41 -27.20 13.52 18.52
N ILE A 42 -26.09 14.24 18.73
CA ILE A 42 -26.02 15.47 19.54
C ILE A 42 -26.71 16.66 18.84
N ASN A 43 -26.84 16.66 17.51
CA ASN A 43 -27.51 17.71 16.73
C ASN A 43 -28.73 17.16 15.97
N PRO A 44 -29.90 17.03 16.62
CA PRO A 44 -31.04 16.32 16.05
C PRO A 44 -31.73 17.14 14.97
N ARG A 45 -31.37 16.90 13.71
CA ARG A 45 -32.26 17.12 12.57
C ARG A 45 -32.58 15.77 11.93
N GLN A 46 -33.72 15.22 12.36
CA GLN A 46 -34.48 14.15 11.70
C GLN A 46 -33.78 12.79 11.55
N ILE A 47 -33.46 12.11 12.66
CA ILE A 47 -33.31 10.64 12.67
C ILE A 47 -34.10 10.09 13.85
N LEU A 48 -34.87 9.01 13.62
CA LEU A 48 -35.51 8.24 14.69
C LEU A 48 -34.40 7.66 15.58
N VAL A 49 -34.26 8.23 16.78
CA VAL A 49 -33.16 7.96 17.73
C VAL A 49 -32.95 6.46 17.99
N VAL A 50 -34.02 5.67 17.93
CA VAL A 50 -34.01 4.21 18.16
C VAL A 50 -33.29 3.43 17.05
N ASP A 51 -33.48 3.79 15.78
CA ASP A 51 -32.81 3.09 14.66
C ASP A 51 -31.30 3.42 14.65
N ALA A 52 -30.94 4.65 15.00
CA ALA A 52 -29.54 5.08 15.11
C ALA A 52 -28.81 4.42 16.31
N GLU A 53 -29.49 4.19 17.42
CA GLU A 53 -28.93 3.49 18.58
C GLU A 53 -28.65 2.01 18.28
N LEU A 54 -29.54 1.32 17.57
CA LEU A 54 -29.33 -0.05 17.11
C LEU A 54 -28.14 -0.15 16.14
N ASP A 55 -28.03 0.80 15.21
CA ASP A 55 -26.91 0.87 14.26
C ASP A 55 -25.56 1.10 14.98
N ILE A 56 -25.52 1.97 16.00
CA ILE A 56 -24.30 2.22 16.79
C ILE A 56 -23.88 0.96 17.55
N ASP A 57 -24.83 0.24 18.13
CA ASP A 57 -24.54 -0.95 18.94
C ASP A 57 -24.00 -2.10 18.06
N ASP A 58 -24.54 -2.26 16.86
CA ASP A 58 -24.02 -3.20 15.87
C ASP A 58 -22.62 -2.82 15.35
N MET A 59 -22.35 -1.53 15.16
CA MET A 59 -21.00 -1.05 14.82
C MET A 59 -20.01 -1.28 15.96
N ARG A 60 -20.42 -1.10 17.22
CA ARG A 60 -19.61 -1.43 18.42
C ARG A 60 -19.29 -2.92 18.52
N LYS A 61 -20.27 -3.80 18.25
CA LYS A 61 -20.03 -5.26 18.13
C LYS A 61 -19.02 -5.56 17.01
N ARG A 62 -19.09 -4.84 15.89
CA ARG A 62 -18.15 -5.00 14.77
C ARG A 62 -16.74 -4.52 15.10
N ILE A 63 -16.59 -3.45 15.87
CA ILE A 63 -15.30 -3.01 16.43
C ILE A 63 -14.72 -4.10 17.32
N LYS A 64 -15.52 -4.64 18.26
CA LYS A 64 -15.08 -5.70 19.18
C LYS A 64 -14.60 -6.96 18.45
N THR A 65 -15.34 -7.40 17.42
CA THR A 65 -14.93 -8.58 16.62
C THR A 65 -13.64 -8.33 15.84
N LEU A 66 -13.43 -7.11 15.33
CA LEU A 66 -12.17 -6.74 14.68
C LEU A 66 -11.00 -6.66 15.67
N GLU A 67 -11.21 -6.12 16.88
CA GLU A 67 -10.22 -6.12 17.95
C GLU A 67 -9.81 -7.55 18.32
N ASP A 68 -10.77 -8.45 18.45
CA ASP A 68 -10.52 -9.85 18.74
C ASP A 68 -9.81 -10.57 17.56
N ALA A 69 -10.15 -10.22 16.32
CA ALA A 69 -9.44 -10.72 15.14
C ALA A 69 -7.99 -10.23 15.11
N ILE A 70 -7.73 -8.96 15.44
CA ILE A 70 -6.37 -8.40 15.56
C ILE A 70 -5.61 -9.13 16.68
N LYS A 71 -6.22 -9.34 17.85
CA LYS A 71 -5.60 -10.10 18.95
C LYS A 71 -5.25 -11.53 18.53
N ARG A 72 -6.15 -12.22 17.84
CA ARG A 72 -5.91 -13.57 17.28
C ARG A 72 -4.78 -13.57 16.26
N GLN A 73 -4.77 -12.59 15.35
CA GLN A 73 -3.70 -12.45 14.36
C GLN A 73 -2.34 -12.21 15.04
N LYS A 74 -2.30 -11.36 16.08
CA LYS A 74 -1.10 -11.11 16.89
C LYS A 74 -0.68 -12.34 17.71
N SER A 75 -1.61 -13.16 18.19
CA SER A 75 -1.29 -14.41 18.90
C SER A 75 -0.81 -15.53 17.98
N ASN A 76 -1.25 -15.53 16.72
CA ASN A 76 -0.81 -16.47 15.68
C ASN A 76 0.63 -16.20 15.23
N LEU A 77 1.16 -15.00 15.49
CA LEU A 77 2.60 -14.76 15.39
C LEU A 77 3.30 -15.64 16.45
N GLY A 78 4.23 -16.50 16.00
CA GLY A 78 5.05 -17.32 16.91
C GLY A 78 5.76 -16.48 17.97
N VAL A 79 6.33 -17.11 19.00
CA VAL A 79 6.97 -16.41 20.15
C VAL A 79 8.02 -15.40 19.69
N ASP A 80 8.81 -15.75 18.67
CA ASP A 80 9.80 -14.85 18.06
C ASP A 80 9.17 -13.71 17.25
N GLY A 81 8.03 -13.97 16.59
CA GLY A 81 7.26 -12.94 15.88
C GLY A 81 6.62 -11.92 16.83
N ARG A 82 6.13 -12.39 17.99
CA ARG A 82 5.60 -11.53 19.07
C ARG A 82 6.69 -10.71 19.75
N ARG A 83 7.85 -11.29 20.04
CA ARG A 83 9.00 -10.53 20.59
C ARG A 83 9.51 -9.49 19.60
N LYS A 84 9.62 -9.83 18.31
CA LYS A 84 9.96 -8.85 17.27
C LYS A 84 8.91 -7.78 17.14
N LEU A 85 7.62 -8.13 17.17
CA LEU A 85 6.53 -7.15 17.16
C LEU A 85 6.59 -6.23 18.37
N SER A 86 6.80 -6.76 19.58
CA SER A 86 6.89 -5.95 20.81
C SER A 86 8.13 -5.05 20.81
N ASN A 87 9.28 -5.54 20.32
CA ASN A 87 10.49 -4.74 20.15
C ASN A 87 10.34 -3.66 19.06
N LEU A 88 9.60 -3.96 17.98
CA LEU A 88 9.26 -3.02 16.92
C LEU A 88 8.20 -2.01 17.39
N GLU A 89 7.22 -2.42 18.20
CA GLU A 89 6.24 -1.55 18.85
C GLU A 89 6.95 -0.60 19.83
N GLY A 90 8.03 -1.05 20.49
CA GLY A 90 8.92 -0.22 21.31
C GLY A 90 9.79 0.75 20.51
N ASN A 91 10.03 0.49 19.22
CA ASN A 91 10.75 1.39 18.32
C ASN A 91 9.77 2.07 17.35
N LEU A 92 9.20 3.20 17.82
CA LEU A 92 8.23 3.99 17.09
C LEU A 92 8.67 4.33 15.65
N PHE A 93 9.96 4.59 15.44
CA PHE A 93 10.52 4.88 14.11
C PHE A 93 10.39 3.69 13.15
N LEU A 94 10.78 2.49 13.60
CA LEU A 94 10.66 1.28 12.78
C LEU A 94 9.21 0.90 12.51
N LEU A 95 8.33 1.07 13.51
CA LEU A 95 6.90 0.84 13.34
C LEU A 95 6.30 1.77 12.28
N THR A 96 6.57 3.08 12.36
CA THR A 96 6.07 4.06 11.39
C THR A 96 6.62 3.77 9.99
N ARG A 97 7.87 3.31 9.88
CA ARG A 97 8.48 2.90 8.61
C ARG A 97 7.79 1.69 7.99
N LEU A 98 7.50 0.66 8.79
CA LEU A 98 6.75 -0.51 8.35
C LEU A 98 5.32 -0.15 7.94
N LYS A 99 4.68 0.76 8.69
CA LYS A 99 3.34 1.28 8.34
C LYS A 99 3.37 1.98 6.99
N ALA A 100 4.35 2.84 6.75
CA ALA A 100 4.53 3.54 5.48
C ALA A 100 4.74 2.56 4.31
N LEU A 101 5.56 1.52 4.48
CA LEU A 101 5.76 0.46 3.49
C LEU A 101 4.45 -0.26 3.13
N ALA A 102 3.64 -0.61 4.12
CA ALA A 102 2.37 -1.28 3.90
C ALA A 102 1.38 -0.39 3.13
N VAL A 103 1.29 0.90 3.47
CA VAL A 103 0.46 1.86 2.73
C VAL A 103 0.96 2.02 1.29
N LYS A 104 2.28 2.13 1.08
CA LYS A 104 2.88 2.23 -0.25
C LYS A 104 2.64 1.00 -1.11
N THR A 105 2.67 -0.20 -0.51
CA THR A 105 2.34 -1.47 -1.21
C THR A 105 0.89 -1.47 -1.68
N ARG A 106 -0.05 -1.09 -0.80
CA ARG A 106 -1.47 -1.00 -1.17
C ARG A 106 -1.73 0.06 -2.23
N LEU A 107 -1.04 1.18 -2.15
CA LEU A 107 -1.11 2.24 -3.14
C LEU A 107 -0.67 1.72 -4.52
N ARG A 108 0.46 0.99 -4.60
CA ARG A 108 0.91 0.31 -5.82
C ARG A 108 -0.13 -0.67 -6.35
N ASP A 109 -0.74 -1.49 -5.49
CA ASP A 109 -1.79 -2.44 -5.93
C ASP A 109 -3.02 -1.72 -6.49
N LYS A 110 -3.46 -0.62 -5.86
CA LYS A 110 -4.58 0.19 -6.35
C LYS A 110 -4.26 0.88 -7.68
N LEU A 111 -3.05 1.39 -7.85
CA LEU A 111 -2.60 2.00 -9.10
C LEU A 111 -2.50 0.96 -10.22
N ARG A 112 -1.98 -0.23 -9.94
CA ARG A 112 -1.95 -1.37 -10.87
C ARG A 112 -3.36 -1.76 -11.30
N GLN A 113 -4.27 -1.93 -10.34
CA GLN A 113 -5.67 -2.27 -10.63
C GLN A 113 -6.34 -1.21 -11.52
N ARG A 114 -6.14 0.08 -11.23
CA ARG A 114 -6.63 1.18 -12.07
C ARG A 114 -6.07 1.11 -13.50
N LYS A 115 -4.76 0.88 -13.65
CA LYS A 115 -4.12 0.73 -14.97
C LYS A 115 -4.71 -0.43 -15.76
N PHE A 116 -4.88 -1.59 -15.14
CA PHE A 116 -5.53 -2.74 -15.79
C PHE A 116 -6.98 -2.45 -16.20
N GLU A 117 -7.73 -1.76 -15.35
CA GLU A 117 -9.10 -1.35 -15.66
C GLU A 117 -9.14 -0.40 -16.86
N LEU A 118 -8.29 0.62 -16.90
CA LEU A 118 -8.19 1.54 -18.04
C LEU A 118 -7.78 0.83 -19.34
N THR A 119 -6.77 -0.04 -19.29
CA THR A 119 -6.36 -0.81 -20.47
C THR A 119 -7.46 -1.75 -20.96
N LYS A 120 -8.25 -2.33 -20.05
CA LYS A 120 -9.41 -3.16 -20.42
C LYS A 120 -10.48 -2.32 -21.14
N LEU A 121 -10.73 -1.10 -20.67
CA LEU A 121 -11.67 -0.17 -21.31
C LEU A 121 -11.19 0.28 -22.69
N GLU A 122 -9.90 0.60 -22.81
CA GLU A 122 -9.32 1.00 -24.09
C GLU A 122 -9.42 -0.12 -25.14
N ARG A 123 -9.16 -1.37 -24.75
CA ARG A 123 -9.32 -2.54 -25.64
C ARG A 123 -10.78 -2.77 -26.04
N ALA A 124 -11.71 -2.68 -25.10
CA ALA A 124 -13.13 -2.79 -25.40
C ALA A 124 -13.60 -1.69 -26.35
N TYR A 125 -13.12 -0.45 -26.16
CA TYR A 125 -13.40 0.68 -27.05
C TYR A 125 -12.88 0.46 -28.48
N ARG A 126 -11.67 -0.10 -28.63
CA ARG A 126 -11.12 -0.45 -29.96
C ARG A 126 -11.91 -1.57 -30.64
N GLN A 127 -12.58 -2.43 -29.89
CA GLN A 127 -13.32 -3.59 -30.40
C GLN A 127 -14.81 -3.30 -30.66
N SER A 128 -15.43 -2.32 -29.97
CA SER A 128 -16.83 -1.96 -30.17
C SER A 128 -16.98 -0.50 -30.61
N VAL A 129 -17.41 -0.30 -31.86
CA VAL A 129 -17.57 1.03 -32.47
C VAL A 129 -18.72 1.85 -31.83
N ASN A 130 -19.57 1.26 -30.96
CA ASN A 130 -20.83 1.87 -30.57
C ASN A 130 -21.31 1.74 -29.11
N GLU A 131 -20.44 1.46 -28.13
CA GLU A 131 -20.85 1.31 -26.71
C GLU A 131 -20.54 2.52 -25.80
N ARG A 132 -20.94 3.73 -26.20
CA ARG A 132 -20.67 4.97 -25.43
C ARG A 132 -21.17 4.92 -23.97
N ARG A 133 -22.35 4.34 -23.72
CA ARG A 133 -22.96 4.27 -22.38
C ARG A 133 -22.23 3.32 -21.41
N LEU A 134 -21.79 2.15 -21.89
CA LEU A 134 -21.00 1.21 -21.08
C LEU A 134 -19.65 1.83 -20.69
N ASN A 135 -19.05 2.57 -21.61
CA ASN A 135 -17.79 3.29 -21.38
C ASN A 135 -17.96 4.46 -20.40
N GLU A 136 -19.06 5.21 -20.45
CA GLU A 136 -19.35 6.25 -19.46
C GLU A 136 -19.51 5.67 -18.05
N HIS A 137 -20.26 4.58 -17.90
CA HIS A 137 -20.42 3.91 -16.61
C HIS A 137 -19.08 3.37 -16.08
N ALA A 138 -18.26 2.81 -16.95
CA ALA A 138 -16.95 2.31 -16.55
C ALA A 138 -15.94 3.42 -16.24
N ASN A 139 -15.90 4.50 -17.03
CA ASN A 139 -15.11 5.70 -16.74
C ASN A 139 -15.54 6.35 -15.41
N GLN A 140 -16.84 6.41 -15.14
CA GLN A 140 -17.35 6.85 -13.84
C GLN A 140 -16.91 5.92 -12.71
N SER A 141 -16.88 4.61 -12.93
CA SER A 141 -16.37 3.64 -11.94
C SER A 141 -14.89 3.85 -11.64
N VAL A 142 -14.07 4.13 -12.65
CA VAL A 142 -12.64 4.48 -12.48
C VAL A 142 -12.49 5.79 -11.70
N LYS A 143 -13.22 6.86 -12.09
CA LYS A 143 -13.20 8.16 -11.39
C LYS A 143 -13.62 8.06 -9.92
N ARG A 144 -14.61 7.22 -9.60
CA ARG A 144 -15.05 6.98 -8.21
C ARG A 144 -13.96 6.40 -7.31
N ARG A 145 -12.92 5.75 -7.88
CA ARG A 145 -11.83 5.11 -7.13
C ARG A 145 -10.62 6.03 -6.92
N GLU A 146 -10.48 7.08 -7.72
CA GLU A 146 -9.44 8.11 -7.60
C GLU A 146 -9.34 8.75 -6.21
N PRO A 147 -10.44 9.17 -5.54
CA PRO A 147 -10.33 9.74 -4.20
C PRO A 147 -9.74 8.76 -3.18
N GLY A 148 -10.01 7.45 -3.33
CA GLY A 148 -9.41 6.43 -2.46
C GLY A 148 -7.89 6.31 -2.62
N ILE A 149 -7.38 6.50 -3.84
CA ILE A 149 -5.95 6.54 -4.13
C ILE A 149 -5.33 7.82 -3.53
N SER A 150 -5.97 8.97 -3.70
CA SER A 150 -5.51 10.24 -3.12
C SER A 150 -5.45 10.20 -1.59
N VAL A 151 -6.42 9.53 -0.94
CA VAL A 151 -6.39 9.31 0.52
C VAL A 151 -5.20 8.46 0.94
N LEU A 152 -4.87 7.41 0.20
CA LEU A 152 -3.69 6.58 0.48
C LEU A 152 -2.37 7.35 0.28
N VAL A 153 -2.27 8.18 -0.77
CA VAL A 153 -1.12 9.07 -0.99
C VAL A 153 -0.97 10.04 0.17
N HIS A 154 -2.07 10.68 0.61
CA HIS A 154 -2.03 11.58 1.75
C HIS A 154 -1.56 10.86 3.01
N LYS A 155 -2.13 9.68 3.32
CA LYS A 155 -1.74 8.86 4.47
C LYS A 155 -0.28 8.42 4.43
N TYR A 156 0.26 8.15 3.24
CA TYR A 156 1.68 7.83 3.09
C TYR A 156 2.56 9.06 3.39
N ASN A 157 2.24 10.22 2.81
CA ASN A 157 3.02 11.43 3.03
C ASN A 157 2.95 11.92 4.49
N THR A 158 1.82 11.72 5.19
CA THR A 158 1.74 12.01 6.63
C THR A 158 2.68 11.11 7.44
N LEU A 159 2.77 9.82 7.10
CA LEU A 159 3.72 8.90 7.75
C LEU A 159 5.17 9.27 7.43
N CYS A 160 5.47 9.76 6.22
CA CYS A 160 6.80 10.28 5.89
C CYS A 160 7.17 11.51 6.73
N HIS A 161 6.21 12.42 6.93
CA HIS A 161 6.41 13.56 7.82
C HIS A 161 6.60 13.15 9.29
N GLU A 162 5.85 12.16 9.78
CA GLU A 162 6.07 11.59 11.12
C GLU A 162 7.49 11.03 11.27
N LEU A 163 8.01 10.33 10.24
CA LEU A 163 9.37 9.82 10.25
C LEU A 163 10.42 10.94 10.27
N GLU A 164 10.20 12.03 9.54
CA GLU A 164 11.04 13.23 9.61
C GLU A 164 11.08 13.81 11.03
N LEU A 165 9.92 13.94 11.68
CA LEU A 165 9.81 14.44 13.04
C LEU A 165 10.52 13.52 14.04
N LEU A 166 10.36 12.20 13.90
CA LEU A 166 11.05 11.21 14.75
C LEU A 166 12.56 11.25 14.58
N LYS A 167 13.05 11.48 13.34
CA LYS A 167 14.48 11.67 13.07
C LYS A 167 15.01 12.95 13.72
N ARG A 168 14.28 14.07 13.62
CA ARG A 168 14.64 15.34 14.27
C ARG A 168 14.70 15.21 15.80
N ARG A 169 13.84 14.37 16.39
CA ARG A 169 13.80 14.10 17.84
C ARG A 169 14.85 13.10 18.32
N GLY A 170 15.69 12.55 17.43
CA GLY A 170 16.74 11.59 17.82
C GLY A 170 16.24 10.17 18.08
N HIS A 171 15.00 9.84 17.72
CA HIS A 171 14.45 8.48 17.86
C HIS A 171 14.75 7.60 16.63
N ALA A 172 15.44 8.13 15.62
CA ALA A 172 15.87 7.39 14.45
C ALA A 172 17.29 6.84 14.63
N PRO A 173 17.61 5.68 14.03
CA PRO A 173 18.98 5.19 13.99
C PRO A 173 19.90 6.18 13.24
N GLN A 174 21.18 6.19 13.62
CA GLN A 174 22.15 7.23 13.24
C GLN A 174 22.32 7.43 11.72
N ASN A 175 22.13 6.36 10.93
CA ASN A 175 22.20 6.37 9.46
C ASN A 175 20.84 6.12 8.79
N ALA A 176 19.73 6.45 9.44
CA ALA A 176 18.40 6.24 8.88
C ALA A 176 18.16 7.12 7.64
N ILE A 177 18.00 6.47 6.49
CA ILE A 177 17.51 7.11 5.26
C ILE A 177 15.99 7.27 5.39
N LEU A 178 15.50 8.47 5.12
CA LEU A 178 14.07 8.77 5.13
C LEU A 178 13.44 8.45 3.77
N PRO A 179 12.17 8.01 3.76
CA PRO A 179 11.44 7.81 2.52
C PRO A 179 11.10 9.13 1.82
N HIS A 180 11.08 9.11 0.49
CA HIS A 180 10.65 10.23 -0.34
C HIS A 180 9.13 10.39 -0.33
N HIS A 181 8.66 11.63 -0.29
CA HIS A 181 7.24 11.95 -0.48
C HIS A 181 6.77 11.64 -1.90
N ILE A 182 5.51 11.27 -2.03
CA ILE A 182 4.86 11.03 -3.31
C ILE A 182 4.18 12.32 -3.79
N ASN A 183 4.46 12.74 -5.02
CA ASN A 183 3.75 13.84 -5.65
C ASN A 183 2.29 13.44 -5.93
N LYS A 184 1.33 14.29 -5.53
CA LYS A 184 -0.11 14.04 -5.71
C LYS A 184 -0.59 14.38 -7.12
N GLU A 185 0.03 15.37 -7.76
CA GLU A 185 -0.50 15.97 -9.00
C GLU A 185 -0.26 15.08 -10.23
N GLY A 186 0.80 14.25 -10.22
CA GLY A 186 1.17 13.34 -11.31
C GLY A 186 1.02 11.84 -11.00
N ILE A 187 0.46 11.46 -9.85
CA ILE A 187 0.43 10.05 -9.40
C ILE A 187 -0.31 9.11 -10.35
N PHE A 188 -1.16 9.67 -11.20
CA PHE A 188 -2.02 8.94 -12.10
C PHE A 188 -1.40 8.69 -13.47
N ASP A 189 -0.33 9.42 -13.82
CA ASP A 189 0.38 9.28 -15.09
C ASP A 189 1.32 8.05 -15.06
N LEU A 190 1.73 7.64 -13.84
CA LEU A 190 2.50 6.41 -13.57
C LEU A 190 3.77 6.34 -14.41
N ASP A 191 4.59 7.38 -14.31
CA ASP A 191 5.88 7.42 -14.98
C ASP A 191 6.84 6.40 -14.34
N VAL A 192 7.83 5.95 -15.11
CA VAL A 192 8.83 4.95 -14.70
C VAL A 192 9.68 5.48 -13.55
N ASP A 193 9.92 6.80 -13.51
CA ASP A 193 10.77 7.48 -12.54
C ASP A 193 10.01 7.97 -11.28
N ASP A 194 8.72 7.64 -11.15
CA ASP A 194 7.94 8.07 -10.00
C ASP A 194 8.44 7.41 -8.69
N ASN A 195 8.57 8.23 -7.63
CA ASN A 195 8.95 7.80 -6.27
C ASN A 195 8.07 6.66 -5.70
N ILE A 196 6.91 6.38 -6.30
CA ILE A 196 6.03 5.26 -5.92
C ILE A 196 6.70 3.89 -6.11
N TRP A 197 7.64 3.76 -7.05
CA TRP A 197 8.27 2.49 -7.41
C TRP A 197 9.43 2.10 -6.50
N GLU A 198 10.03 3.06 -5.81
CA GLU A 198 11.19 2.84 -4.96
C GLU A 198 10.81 2.63 -3.49
N ASP A 199 11.46 1.71 -2.78
CA ASP A 199 11.27 1.50 -1.34
C ASP A 199 12.38 2.12 -0.47
N VAL A 200 13.03 3.17 -0.99
CA VAL A 200 14.11 3.90 -0.30
C VAL A 200 13.63 4.38 1.07
N GLY A 201 14.42 4.11 2.11
CA GLY A 201 14.12 4.52 3.48
C GLY A 201 12.91 3.84 4.12
N LEU A 202 12.29 2.83 3.46
CA LEU A 202 11.17 2.04 3.99
C LEU A 202 11.54 0.60 4.38
N HIS A 203 12.67 0.10 3.89
CA HIS A 203 13.16 -1.23 4.22
C HIS A 203 14.40 -1.20 5.12
N GLU A 204 14.62 -2.28 5.88
CA GLU A 204 15.96 -2.55 6.41
C GLU A 204 16.81 -2.99 5.22
N ASP A 205 18.00 -2.41 5.09
CA ASP A 205 18.88 -2.67 3.97
C ASP A 205 19.00 -4.18 3.76
N ILE A 206 18.75 -4.63 2.52
CA ILE A 206 19.15 -5.98 2.13
C ILE A 206 20.67 -5.97 2.32
N PRO A 207 21.25 -6.82 3.19
CA PRO A 207 22.67 -6.72 3.53
C PRO A 207 23.59 -6.80 2.30
N HIS A 208 23.07 -7.38 1.22
CA HIS A 208 23.69 -7.51 -0.09
C HIS A 208 22.59 -7.37 -1.16
N PRO A 209 22.28 -6.16 -1.63
CA PRO A 209 21.34 -6.00 -2.74
C PRO A 209 21.90 -6.75 -3.97
N PRO A 210 21.05 -7.40 -4.78
CA PRO A 210 21.51 -8.08 -5.99
C PRO A 210 22.28 -7.13 -6.91
N ASP A 211 23.25 -7.66 -7.66
CA ASP A 211 24.14 -6.83 -8.48
C ASP A 211 23.40 -6.00 -9.54
N TRP A 212 22.27 -6.48 -10.06
CA TRP A 212 21.44 -5.70 -10.98
C TRP A 212 20.87 -4.41 -10.36
N LEU A 213 20.85 -4.29 -9.02
CA LEU A 213 20.41 -3.11 -8.30
C LEU A 213 21.61 -2.29 -7.78
N ALA A 214 22.65 -2.96 -7.30
CA ALA A 214 23.79 -2.32 -6.63
C ALA A 214 24.93 -1.90 -7.56
N ASN A 215 25.07 -2.56 -8.70
CA ASN A 215 26.23 -2.41 -9.59
C ASN A 215 25.82 -1.73 -10.92
N ASN A 216 26.41 -0.56 -11.17
CA ASN A 216 26.15 0.23 -12.38
C ASN A 216 26.51 -0.54 -13.66
N SER A 217 27.62 -1.29 -13.67
CA SER A 217 28.03 -2.03 -14.88
C SER A 217 27.07 -3.16 -15.22
N VAL A 218 26.48 -3.80 -14.23
CA VAL A 218 25.45 -4.83 -14.43
C VAL A 218 24.16 -4.20 -14.97
N ARG A 219 23.76 -3.03 -14.46
CA ARG A 219 22.59 -2.30 -14.98
C ARG A 219 22.76 -1.87 -16.43
N ASP A 220 23.91 -1.31 -16.77
CA ASP A 220 24.19 -0.88 -18.13
C ASP A 220 24.30 -2.09 -19.07
N GLY A 221 24.92 -3.18 -18.61
CA GLY A 221 24.94 -4.45 -19.34
C GLY A 221 23.54 -5.00 -19.65
N ILE A 222 22.61 -4.99 -18.68
CA ILE A 222 21.21 -5.40 -18.89
C ILE A 222 20.53 -4.50 -19.92
N ARG A 223 20.70 -3.17 -19.83
CA ARG A 223 20.12 -2.22 -20.81
C ARG A 223 20.62 -2.51 -22.23
N HIS A 224 21.94 -2.72 -22.40
CA HIS A 224 22.52 -3.04 -23.70
C HIS A 224 22.03 -4.39 -24.25
N LEU A 225 21.89 -5.40 -23.39
CA LEU A 225 21.37 -6.69 -23.80
C LEU A 225 19.91 -6.60 -24.27
N LEU A 226 19.05 -5.91 -23.53
CA LEU A 226 17.66 -5.66 -23.91
C LEU A 226 17.53 -4.84 -25.20
N ALA A 227 18.40 -3.85 -25.40
CA ALA A 227 18.46 -3.09 -26.64
C ALA A 227 18.83 -3.97 -27.84
N ARG A 228 19.85 -4.82 -27.68
CA ARG A 228 20.25 -5.80 -28.71
C ARG A 228 19.10 -6.74 -29.05
N ASP A 229 18.41 -7.26 -28.04
CA ASP A 229 17.31 -8.21 -28.25
C ASP A 229 16.12 -7.55 -28.95
N ARG A 230 15.78 -6.30 -28.61
CA ARG A 230 14.81 -5.50 -29.39
C ARG A 230 15.23 -5.30 -30.83
N CYS A 231 16.50 -5.00 -31.11
CA CYS A 231 16.99 -4.86 -32.48
C CYS A 231 16.83 -6.17 -33.27
N LYS A 232 17.08 -7.33 -32.65
CA LYS A 232 16.87 -8.63 -33.29
C LYS A 232 15.40 -8.90 -33.58
N GLU A 233 14.52 -8.56 -32.64
CA GLU A 233 13.08 -8.69 -32.80
C GLU A 233 12.55 -7.82 -33.95
N GLU A 234 12.99 -6.56 -34.03
CA GLU A 234 12.64 -5.67 -35.13
C GLU A 234 13.19 -6.15 -36.48
N LEU A 235 14.44 -6.65 -36.53
CA LEU A 235 14.99 -7.25 -37.75
C LEU A 235 14.18 -8.47 -38.20
N HIS A 236 13.74 -9.30 -37.26
CA HIS A 236 12.88 -10.44 -37.59
C HIS A 236 11.52 -9.98 -38.12
N ARG A 237 10.91 -8.95 -37.52
CA ARG A 237 9.64 -8.39 -38.00
C ARG A 237 9.77 -7.84 -39.41
N LEU A 238 10.83 -7.07 -39.68
CA LEU A 238 11.14 -6.53 -41.01
C LEU A 238 11.46 -7.61 -42.04
N SER A 239 11.90 -8.80 -41.62
CA SER A 239 12.17 -9.92 -42.53
C SER A 239 10.92 -10.69 -42.98
N ILE A 240 9.80 -10.49 -42.29
CA ILE A 240 8.52 -11.16 -42.56
C ILE A 240 7.56 -10.23 -43.34
N GLU A 241 7.81 -8.91 -43.32
CA GLU A 241 7.12 -7.91 -44.18
C GLU A 241 7.66 -7.94 -45.63
#